data_AF-A0A397VQ10-F1
#
_entry.id   AF-A0A397VQ10-F1
#
_cell.length_a   1.000
_cell.length_b   1.000
_cell.length_c   1.000
_cell.angle_alpha   90.00
_cell.angle_beta   90.00
_cell.angle_gamma   90.00
#
_symmetry.space_group_name_H-M   'P 1'
#
loop_
_entity.id
_entity.type
_entity.pdbx_description
1 polymer ?
#
loop_
_entity_poly.entity_id
_entity_poly.type
_entity_poly.pdbx_seq_one_letter_code
_entity_poly.pdbx_strand_id
1 'polypeptide(L)'
;IVIEFAKQGSLRKLLDSKYNDLDWRYKVAILYHIADGLDTIHQANLVHKDFHSGNIVNQNMYSSYITDFGLCKTVSSDSSTEGIFGVTSFIAPEVLYTGGKEYSQKSEIYSFGIIMSEVFTGYPPYHDIPHDENLARIICLGYRPKINCEIPQLLLDLMNKCLDAEPQNRPTANKL
;
A
#
# COMPACT_ATOMS: atom_id res chain seq x y z
N ILE A 1 -11.63 21.14 -7.68
CA ILE A 1 -12.32 20.02 -6.97
C ILE A 1 -12.43 20.42 -5.51
N VAL A 2 -13.58 20.23 -4.86
CA VAL A 2 -13.76 20.43 -3.40
C VAL A 2 -13.90 19.05 -2.76
N ILE A 3 -13.05 18.73 -1.79
CA ILE A 3 -13.04 17.45 -1.05
C ILE A 3 -13.14 17.70 0.45
N GLU A 4 -13.65 16.72 1.19
CA GLU A 4 -13.68 16.78 2.66
C GLU A 4 -12.25 16.87 3.23
N PHE A 5 -12.08 17.71 4.26
CA PHE A 5 -10.77 17.95 4.87
C PHE A 5 -10.43 16.87 5.90
N ALA A 6 -9.39 16.09 5.61
CA ALA A 6 -8.83 15.08 6.51
C ALA A 6 -7.95 15.71 7.60
N LYS A 7 -8.44 15.75 8.85
CA LYS A 7 -7.79 16.51 9.94
C LYS A 7 -6.37 16.08 10.29
N GLN A 8 -6.02 14.81 10.09
CA GLN A 8 -4.68 14.30 10.37
C GLN A 8 -3.76 14.30 9.14
N GLY A 9 -4.26 14.70 7.96
CA GLY A 9 -3.51 14.66 6.71
C GLY A 9 -3.27 13.23 6.21
N SER A 10 -2.18 13.00 5.48
CA SER A 10 -1.84 11.67 4.96
C SER A 10 -1.49 10.68 6.06
N LEU A 11 -1.58 9.38 5.77
CA LEU A 11 -1.15 8.31 6.67
C LEU A 11 0.33 8.46 7.01
N ARG A 12 1.17 8.80 6.03
CA ARG A 12 2.59 9.11 6.28
C ARG A 12 2.75 10.20 7.34
N LYS A 13 2.01 11.31 7.21
CA LYS A 13 2.05 12.43 8.19
C LYS A 13 1.52 12.03 9.57
N LEU A 14 0.46 11.23 9.63
CA LEU A 14 -0.07 10.71 10.89
C LEU A 14 0.97 9.86 11.61
N LEU A 15 1.62 8.94 10.89
CA LEU A 15 2.68 8.09 11.45
C LEU A 15 3.88 8.92 11.90
N ASP A 16 4.34 9.91 11.12
CA ASP A 16 5.46 10.77 11.53
C ASP A 16 5.20 11.54 12.83
N SER A 17 3.95 11.96 13.05
CA SER A 17 3.60 12.87 14.14
C SER A 17 3.04 12.18 15.38
N LYS A 18 2.39 11.02 15.23
CA LYS A 18 1.60 10.38 16.30
C LYS A 18 1.82 8.89 16.45
N TYR A 19 2.82 8.30 15.79
CA TYR A 19 3.03 6.85 15.85
C TYR A 19 3.08 6.28 17.28
N ASN A 20 3.73 6.98 18.21
CA ASN A 20 3.83 6.55 19.61
C ASN A 20 2.48 6.55 20.36
N ASP A 21 1.47 7.27 19.84
CA ASP A 21 0.11 7.29 20.39
C ASP A 21 -0.78 6.18 19.80
N LEU A 22 -0.31 5.47 18.76
CA LEU A 22 -1.07 4.43 18.07
C LEU A 22 -0.81 3.06 18.70
N ASP A 23 -1.67 2.67 19.63
CA ASP A 23 -1.73 1.28 20.08
C ASP A 23 -2.23 0.35 18.94
N TRP A 24 -2.19 -0.96 19.19
CA TRP A 24 -2.61 -1.95 18.19
C TRP A 24 -4.07 -1.81 17.75
N ARG A 25 -4.96 -1.26 18.58
CA ARG A 25 -6.36 -1.05 18.18
C ARG A 25 -6.44 0.03 17.11
N TYR A 26 -5.71 1.13 17.28
CA TYR A 26 -5.62 2.18 16.25
C TYR A 26 -4.99 1.65 14.96
N LYS A 27 -3.88 0.92 15.06
CA LYS A 27 -3.19 0.34 13.89
C LYS A 27 -4.10 -0.61 13.10
N VAL A 28 -4.82 -1.50 13.79
CA VAL A 28 -5.77 -2.42 13.16
C VAL A 28 -6.95 -1.67 12.55
N ALA A 29 -7.49 -0.64 13.22
CA ALA A 29 -8.58 0.17 12.68
C ALA A 29 -8.17 0.91 11.39
N ILE A 30 -6.97 1.50 11.37
CA ILE A 30 -6.38 2.13 10.19
C ILE A 30 -6.32 1.13 9.03
N LEU A 31 -5.72 -0.04 9.26
CA LEU A 31 -5.56 -1.07 8.22
C LEU A 31 -6.92 -1.61 7.73
N TYR A 32 -7.88 -1.79 8.64
CA TYR A 32 -9.24 -2.20 8.31
C TYR A 32 -9.92 -1.19 7.37
N HIS A 33 -9.90 0.10 7.70
CA HIS A 33 -10.52 1.12 6.84
C HIS A 33 -9.84 1.25 5.47
N ILE A 34 -8.51 1.07 5.42
CA ILE A 34 -7.77 1.03 4.15
C ILE A 34 -8.19 -0.19 3.33
N ALA A 35 -8.29 -1.37 3.94
CA ALA A 35 -8.70 -2.60 3.27
C ALA A 35 -10.14 -2.52 2.75
N ASP A 36 -11.07 -1.97 3.53
CA ASP A 36 -12.47 -1.74 3.15
C ASP A 36 -12.59 -0.78 1.94
N GLY A 37 -11.83 0.31 1.96
CA GLY A 37 -11.73 1.23 0.83
C GLY A 37 -11.13 0.56 -0.41
N LEU A 38 -10.09 -0.27 -0.23
CA LEU A 38 -9.47 -1.00 -1.33
C LEU A 38 -10.41 -2.06 -1.92
N ASP A 39 -11.18 -2.77 -1.09
CA ASP A 39 -12.19 -3.72 -1.57
C ASP A 39 -13.25 -2.99 -2.39
N THR A 40 -13.71 -1.81 -1.95
CA THR A 40 -14.65 -0.99 -2.72
C THR A 40 -14.11 -0.65 -4.12
N ILE A 41 -12.83 -0.28 -4.24
CA ILE A 41 -12.18 -0.01 -5.53
C ILE A 41 -12.11 -1.29 -6.37
N HIS A 42 -11.72 -2.42 -5.76
CA HIS A 42 -11.57 -3.69 -6.46
C HIS A 42 -12.92 -4.27 -6.93
N GLN A 43 -13.99 -4.12 -6.15
CA GLN A 43 -15.35 -4.50 -6.55
C GLN A 43 -15.85 -3.67 -7.74
N ALA A 44 -15.37 -2.44 -7.89
CA ALA A 44 -15.62 -1.61 -9.07
C ALA A 44 -14.77 -2.01 -10.30
N ASN A 45 -13.98 -3.09 -10.21
CA ASN A 45 -13.03 -3.56 -11.23
C ASN A 45 -11.97 -2.48 -11.60
N LEU A 46 -11.59 -1.67 -10.61
CA LEU A 46 -10.61 -0.60 -10.75
C LEU A 46 -9.28 -0.98 -10.08
N VAL A 47 -8.22 -0.31 -10.54
CA VAL A 47 -6.87 -0.30 -9.96
C VAL A 47 -6.47 1.17 -9.80
N HIS A 48 -6.05 1.57 -8.62
CA HIS A 48 -5.63 2.94 -8.26
C HIS A 48 -4.31 3.35 -8.92
N LYS A 49 -3.36 2.39 -9.06
CA LYS A 49 -2.00 2.54 -9.62
C LYS A 49 -1.02 3.41 -8.83
N ASP A 50 -1.50 4.31 -7.99
CA ASP A 50 -0.69 5.13 -7.09
C ASP A 50 -1.10 4.92 -5.62
N PHE A 51 -1.19 3.65 -5.22
CA PHE A 51 -1.65 3.26 -3.89
C PHE A 51 -0.49 3.20 -2.89
N HIS A 52 -0.36 4.23 -2.05
CA HIS A 52 0.66 4.35 -1.01
C HIS A 52 0.17 5.23 0.14
N SER A 53 0.92 5.29 1.25
CA SER A 53 0.53 6.05 2.45
C SER A 53 0.46 7.57 2.30
N GLY A 54 0.95 8.13 1.19
CA GLY A 54 0.76 9.53 0.83
C GLY A 54 -0.64 9.82 0.30
N ASN A 55 -1.22 8.85 -0.40
CA ASN A 55 -2.57 8.88 -0.99
C ASN A 55 -3.63 8.20 -0.11
N ILE A 56 -3.29 7.99 1.17
CA ILE A 56 -4.25 7.60 2.21
C ILE A 56 -4.34 8.78 3.17
N VAL A 57 -5.54 9.29 3.43
CA VAL A 57 -5.77 10.42 4.33
C VAL A 57 -6.58 10.00 5.55
N ASN A 58 -6.34 10.67 6.68
CA ASN A 58 -6.88 10.30 7.98
C ASN A 58 -7.77 11.40 8.54
N GLN A 59 -9.05 11.08 8.77
CA GLN A 59 -9.99 12.04 9.35
C GLN A 59 -9.77 12.20 10.86
N ASN A 60 -9.35 11.12 11.51
CA ASN A 60 -8.98 11.06 12.92
C ASN A 60 -7.85 10.01 13.06
N MET A 61 -7.52 9.54 14.27
CA MET A 61 -6.40 8.60 14.47
C MET A 61 -6.71 7.14 14.09
N TYR A 62 -7.94 6.82 13.69
CA TYR A 62 -8.36 5.45 13.35
C TYR A 62 -9.09 5.35 12.01
N SER A 63 -9.70 6.42 11.50
CA SER A 63 -10.43 6.44 10.23
C SER A 63 -9.56 6.94 9.08
N SER A 64 -9.25 6.03 8.15
CA SER A 64 -8.42 6.27 6.97
C SER A 64 -9.24 6.12 5.68
N TYR A 65 -8.90 6.90 4.65
CA TYR A 65 -9.59 6.92 3.36
C TYR A 65 -8.58 6.99 2.22
N ILE A 66 -8.83 6.24 1.16
CA ILE A 66 -8.03 6.29 -0.08
C ILE A 66 -8.43 7.55 -0.86
N THR A 67 -7.45 8.26 -1.41
CA THR A 67 -7.64 9.49 -2.19
C THR A 67 -6.73 9.51 -3.42
N ASP A 68 -6.89 10.53 -4.25
CA ASP A 68 -6.12 10.77 -5.48
C ASP A 68 -6.32 9.70 -6.57
N PHE A 69 -7.58 9.55 -6.98
CA PHE A 69 -8.00 8.63 -8.04
C PHE A 69 -7.62 9.08 -9.47
N GLY A 70 -6.72 10.07 -9.63
CA GLY A 70 -6.39 10.65 -10.94
C GLY A 70 -5.78 9.66 -11.92
N LEU A 71 -5.16 8.58 -11.42
CA LEU A 71 -4.54 7.51 -12.20
C LEU A 71 -5.37 6.22 -12.22
N CYS A 72 -6.53 6.22 -11.56
CA CYS A 72 -7.36 5.04 -11.40
C CYS A 72 -7.94 4.60 -12.76
N LYS A 73 -7.81 3.30 -13.07
CA LYS A 73 -8.29 2.72 -14.34
C LYS A 73 -8.90 1.35 -14.15
N THR A 74 -9.77 0.97 -15.08
CA THR A 74 -10.30 -0.39 -15.19
C THR A 74 -9.19 -1.36 -15.61
N VAL A 75 -9.22 -2.59 -15.10
CA VAL A 75 -8.25 -3.65 -15.44
C VAL A 75 -8.17 -3.92 -16.94
N SER A 76 -9.25 -3.69 -17.69
CA SER A 76 -9.37 -3.98 -19.13
C SER A 76 -9.19 -2.77 -20.06
N SER A 77 -8.88 -1.58 -19.55
CA SER A 77 -8.67 -0.43 -20.45
C SER A 77 -7.34 -0.62 -21.19
N ASP A 78 -7.37 -0.52 -22.52
CA ASP A 78 -6.20 -0.67 -23.39
C ASP A 78 -4.94 -0.04 -22.78
N SER A 79 -3.89 -0.84 -22.69
CA SER A 79 -2.58 -0.59 -22.07
C SER A 79 -1.75 0.48 -22.81
N SER A 80 -2.39 1.46 -23.45
CA SER A 80 -1.75 2.51 -24.24
C SER A 80 -1.02 3.55 -23.40
N THR A 81 -1.26 3.60 -22.08
CA THR A 81 -0.40 4.34 -21.14
C THR A 81 0.67 3.40 -20.60
N GLU A 82 1.73 3.21 -21.37
CA GLU A 82 2.98 2.63 -20.89
C GLU A 82 3.62 3.57 -19.84
N GLY A 83 4.17 3.00 -18.77
CA GLY A 83 4.83 3.78 -17.72
C GLY A 83 4.61 3.20 -16.33
N ILE A 84 5.65 3.32 -15.50
CA ILE A 84 5.58 3.05 -14.06
C ILE A 84 5.02 4.30 -13.39
N PHE A 85 3.91 4.13 -12.67
CA PHE A 85 3.24 5.17 -11.90
C PHE A 85 3.36 4.90 -10.40
N GLY A 86 3.36 5.98 -9.63
CA GLY A 86 3.41 5.96 -8.17
C GLY A 86 4.79 5.76 -7.57
N VAL A 87 4.81 5.47 -6.27
CA VAL A 87 6.04 5.47 -5.47
C VAL A 87 6.69 4.07 -5.46
N THR A 88 7.90 3.95 -6.04
CA THR A 88 8.66 2.69 -6.24
C THR A 88 8.59 1.70 -5.08
N SER A 89 8.72 2.17 -3.84
CA SER A 89 8.68 1.37 -2.62
C SER A 89 7.38 0.57 -2.42
N PHE A 90 6.28 1.03 -2.99
CA PHE A 90 4.96 0.40 -2.87
C PHE A 90 4.60 -0.43 -4.11
N ILE A 91 5.37 -0.33 -5.19
CA ILE A 91 5.07 -0.97 -6.46
C ILE A 91 5.48 -2.46 -6.41
N ALA A 92 4.57 -3.32 -6.86
CA ALA A 92 4.80 -4.76 -6.90
C ALA A 92 5.89 -5.15 -7.92
N PRO A 93 6.66 -6.22 -7.65
CA PRO A 93 7.79 -6.61 -8.50
C PRO A 93 7.39 -6.90 -9.96
N GLU A 94 6.23 -7.50 -10.20
CA GLU A 94 5.73 -7.78 -11.54
C GLU A 94 5.43 -6.49 -12.35
N VAL A 95 4.97 -5.44 -11.67
CA VAL A 95 4.71 -4.14 -12.29
C VAL A 95 6.04 -3.45 -12.64
N LEU A 96 7.01 -3.49 -11.73
CA LEU A 96 8.36 -2.94 -11.98
C LEU A 96 9.05 -3.67 -13.14
N TYR A 97 9.00 -5.01 -13.15
CA TYR A 97 9.63 -5.84 -14.17
C TYR A 97 9.04 -5.59 -15.58
N THR A 98 7.73 -5.40 -15.67
CA THR A 98 7.04 -5.17 -16.94
C THR A 98 6.97 -3.71 -17.39
N GLY A 99 7.62 -2.79 -16.65
CA GLY A 99 7.58 -1.36 -16.98
C GLY A 99 6.19 -0.75 -16.85
N GLY A 100 5.37 -1.26 -15.91
CA GLY A 100 4.03 -0.76 -15.64
C GLY A 100 2.90 -1.42 -16.45
N LYS A 101 3.17 -2.53 -17.15
CA LYS A 101 2.15 -3.22 -17.96
C LYS A 101 1.22 -4.11 -17.13
N GLU A 102 1.69 -4.60 -15.99
CA GLU A 102 0.95 -5.56 -15.15
C GLU A 102 0.33 -4.96 -13.88
N TYR A 103 -0.10 -3.70 -13.92
CA TYR A 103 -0.96 -3.18 -12.85
C TYR A 103 -2.23 -4.01 -12.75
N SER A 104 -2.46 -4.55 -11.55
CA SER A 104 -3.58 -5.42 -11.26
C SER A 104 -4.06 -5.20 -9.82
N GLN A 105 -5.24 -5.69 -9.50
CA GLN A 105 -5.72 -5.71 -8.11
C GLN A 105 -4.73 -6.44 -7.19
N LYS A 106 -4.09 -7.51 -7.66
CA LYS A 106 -3.06 -8.25 -6.90
C LYS A 106 -1.79 -7.45 -6.69
N SER A 107 -1.43 -6.55 -7.61
CA SER A 107 -0.31 -5.62 -7.40
C SER A 107 -0.62 -4.61 -6.29
N GLU A 108 -1.89 -4.21 -6.11
CA GLU A 108 -2.28 -3.31 -5.01
C GLU A 108 -2.37 -4.01 -3.66
N ILE A 109 -2.65 -5.32 -3.64
CA ILE A 109 -2.53 -6.13 -2.42
C ILE A 109 -1.07 -6.17 -1.95
N TYR A 110 -0.10 -6.20 -2.87
CA TYR A 110 1.30 -6.05 -2.51
C TYR A 110 1.58 -4.67 -1.89
N SER A 111 1.09 -3.59 -2.51
CA SER A 111 1.19 -2.24 -1.95
C SER A 111 0.56 -2.14 -0.55
N PHE A 112 -0.57 -2.81 -0.32
CA PHE A 112 -1.18 -2.92 1.02
C PHE A 112 -0.23 -3.60 2.02
N GLY A 113 0.45 -4.68 1.64
CA GLY A 113 1.47 -5.32 2.47
C GLY A 113 2.62 -4.37 2.84
N ILE A 114 3.03 -3.49 1.93
CA ILE A 114 4.01 -2.45 2.22
C ILE A 114 3.44 -1.40 3.20
N ILE A 115 2.19 -0.97 3.02
CA ILE A 115 1.50 -0.07 3.96
C ILE A 115 1.40 -0.70 5.36
N MET A 116 1.12 -2.01 5.45
CA MET A 116 1.13 -2.73 6.73
C MET A 116 2.49 -2.61 7.42
N SER A 117 3.59 -2.83 6.70
CA SER A 117 4.95 -2.70 7.25
C SER A 117 5.22 -1.29 7.81
N GLU A 118 4.70 -0.27 7.14
CA GLU A 118 4.84 1.13 7.52
C GLU A 118 4.00 1.46 8.78
N VAL A 119 2.77 0.93 8.86
CA VAL A 119 1.91 1.06 10.06
C VAL A 119 2.47 0.30 11.26
N PHE A 120 3.15 -0.83 11.04
CA PHE A 120 3.72 -1.64 12.10
C PHE A 120 4.97 -1.04 12.72
N THR A 121 5.78 -0.37 11.91
CA THR A 121 7.10 0.12 12.32
C THR A 121 7.13 1.64 12.53
N GLY A 122 6.22 2.37 11.87
CA GLY A 122 6.24 3.83 11.81
C GLY A 122 7.28 4.37 10.83
N TYR A 123 8.14 3.54 10.24
CA TYR A 123 9.17 3.99 9.32
C TYR A 123 8.70 3.92 7.87
N PRO A 124 9.16 4.82 6.98
CA PRO A 124 8.99 4.65 5.55
C PRO A 124 9.51 3.27 5.11
N PRO A 125 8.87 2.61 4.13
CA PRO A 125 9.38 1.34 3.61
C PRO A 125 10.80 1.49 3.08
N TYR A 126 11.66 0.51 3.38
CA TYR A 126 13.07 0.51 2.97
C TYR A 126 13.83 1.77 3.44
N HIS A 127 13.52 2.31 4.63
CA HIS A 127 14.17 3.51 5.17
C HIS A 127 15.70 3.36 5.36
N ASP A 128 16.20 2.13 5.39
CA ASP A 128 17.61 1.76 5.52
C ASP A 128 18.33 1.61 4.18
N ILE A 129 17.64 1.84 3.06
CA ILE A 129 18.16 1.64 1.69
C ILE A 129 17.98 2.95 0.90
N PRO A 130 18.97 3.36 0.07
CA PRO A 130 18.78 4.47 -0.86
C PRO A 130 17.61 4.23 -1.82
N HIS A 131 16.73 5.23 -1.97
CA HIS A 131 15.59 5.19 -2.90
C HIS A 131 16.03 5.61 -4.31
N ASP A 132 17.03 4.92 -4.84
CA ASP A 132 17.55 5.09 -6.20
C ASP A 132 17.11 3.93 -7.12
N GLU A 133 17.62 3.89 -8.35
CA GLU A 133 17.29 2.84 -9.33
C GLU A 133 17.59 1.41 -8.82
N ASN A 134 18.49 1.24 -7.85
CA ASN A 134 18.76 -0.07 -7.26
C ASN A 134 17.60 -0.58 -6.41
N LEU A 135 16.75 0.28 -5.87
CA LEU A 135 15.64 -0.14 -5.02
C LEU A 135 14.67 -1.04 -5.79
N ALA A 136 14.30 -0.65 -7.02
CA ALA A 136 13.45 -1.45 -7.88
C ALA A 136 14.09 -2.83 -8.15
N ARG A 137 15.40 -2.85 -8.42
CA ARG A 137 16.14 -4.09 -8.66
C ARG A 137 16.09 -5.05 -7.46
N ILE A 138 16.33 -4.57 -6.24
CA ILE A 138 16.31 -5.45 -5.06
C ILE A 138 14.90 -5.93 -4.70
N ILE A 139 13.85 -5.12 -4.95
CA ILE A 139 12.45 -5.53 -4.80
C ILE A 139 12.13 -6.69 -5.75
N CYS A 140 12.55 -6.58 -7.02
CA CYS A 140 12.41 -7.64 -8.02
C CYS A 140 13.22 -8.90 -7.67
N LEU A 141 14.32 -8.77 -6.93
CA LEU A 141 15.10 -9.89 -6.40
C LEU A 141 14.48 -10.52 -5.14
N GLY A 142 13.31 -10.08 -4.71
CA GLY A 142 12.58 -10.66 -3.58
C GLY A 142 12.88 -9.99 -2.24
N TYR A 143 13.62 -8.88 -2.21
CA TYR A 143 13.81 -8.15 -0.95
C TYR A 143 12.49 -7.55 -0.48
N ARG A 144 12.24 -7.60 0.84
CA ARG A 144 11.03 -7.08 1.51
C ARG A 144 11.42 -6.29 2.76
N PRO A 145 10.58 -5.35 3.23
CA PRO A 145 10.86 -4.59 4.45
C PRO A 145 11.05 -5.51 5.67
N LYS A 146 12.06 -5.23 6.49
CA LYS A 146 12.31 -5.98 7.73
C LYS A 146 11.45 -5.43 8.86
N ILE A 147 10.81 -6.32 9.60
CA ILE A 147 10.08 -5.96 10.83
C ILE A 147 10.88 -6.42 12.03
N ASN A 148 11.41 -5.45 12.79
CA ASN A 148 12.22 -5.71 13.98
C ASN A 148 11.47 -5.40 15.30
N CYS A 149 10.15 -5.26 15.23
CA CYS A 149 9.29 -5.04 16.39
C CYS A 149 8.39 -6.26 16.65
N GLU A 150 7.95 -6.41 17.90
CA GLU A 150 6.94 -7.41 18.24
C GLU A 150 5.60 -7.03 17.61
N ILE A 151 5.06 -7.92 16.79
CA ILE A 151 3.77 -7.77 16.13
C ILE A 151 2.92 -9.03 16.34
N PRO A 152 1.59 -8.90 16.45
CA PRO A 152 0.71 -10.05 16.49
C PRO A 152 0.95 -10.97 15.28
N GLN A 153 1.18 -12.27 15.52
CA GLN A 153 1.57 -13.22 14.48
C GLN A 153 0.59 -13.23 13.29
N LEU A 154 -0.72 -13.12 13.57
CA LEU A 154 -1.76 -13.06 12.55
C LEU A 154 -1.54 -11.91 11.55
N LEU A 155 -1.12 -10.74 12.03
CA LEU A 155 -0.86 -9.57 11.20
C LEU A 155 0.43 -9.71 10.39
N LEU A 156 1.46 -10.34 10.98
CA LEU A 156 2.69 -10.69 10.27
C LEU A 156 2.40 -11.66 9.11
N ASP A 157 1.64 -12.71 9.39
CA ASP A 157 1.29 -13.73 8.40
C ASP A 157 0.46 -13.12 7.26
N LEU A 158 -0.48 -12.23 7.58
CA LEU A 158 -1.25 -11.50 6.57
C LEU A 158 -0.35 -10.59 5.71
N MET A 159 0.54 -9.82 6.34
CA MET A 159 1.48 -8.97 5.61
C MET A 159 2.36 -9.80 4.67
N ASN A 160 2.91 -10.92 5.15
CA ASN A 160 3.75 -11.81 4.34
C ASN A 160 2.97 -12.42 3.16
N LYS A 161 1.70 -12.80 3.35
CA LYS A 161 0.82 -13.25 2.25
C LYS A 161 0.57 -12.14 1.23
N CYS A 162 0.42 -10.89 1.67
CA CYS A 162 0.29 -9.76 0.76
C CYS A 162 1.57 -9.52 -0.06
N LEU A 163 2.74 -9.75 0.54
CA LEU A 163 4.06 -9.54 -0.04
C LEU A 163 4.61 -10.75 -0.82
N ASP A 164 3.80 -11.79 -1.03
CA ASP A 164 4.18 -12.97 -1.80
C ASP A 164 4.70 -12.56 -3.19
N ALA A 165 5.79 -13.19 -3.62
CA ALA A 165 6.39 -12.92 -4.92
C ALA A 165 5.39 -13.20 -6.04
N GLU A 166 4.57 -14.23 -5.87
CA GLU A 166 3.62 -14.69 -6.87
C GLU A 166 2.25 -14.03 -6.67
N PRO A 167 1.74 -13.23 -7.63
CA PRO A 167 0.52 -12.45 -7.46
C PRO A 167 -0.73 -13.26 -7.09
N GLN A 168 -0.90 -14.48 -7.61
CA GLN A 168 -2.06 -15.32 -7.28
C GLN A 168 -2.08 -15.85 -5.85
N ASN A 169 -0.94 -15.92 -5.18
CA ASN A 169 -0.87 -16.36 -3.78
C ASN A 169 -1.35 -15.27 -2.82
N ARG A 170 -1.34 -14.00 -3.28
CA ARG A 170 -1.81 -12.86 -2.49
C ARG A 170 -3.34 -12.96 -2.31
N PRO A 171 -3.90 -12.51 -1.17
CA PRO A 171 -5.35 -12.49 -0.95
C PRO A 171 -6.06 -11.54 -1.93
N THR A 172 -7.39 -11.52 -1.90
CA THR A 172 -8.19 -10.43 -2.49
C THR A 172 -8.46 -9.37 -1.41
N ALA A 173 -8.82 -8.15 -1.79
CA ALA A 173 -9.10 -7.08 -0.81
C ALA A 173 -10.19 -7.48 0.20
N ASN A 174 -11.27 -8.13 -0.25
CA ASN A 174 -12.31 -8.71 0.62
C ASN A 174 -11.82 -9.73 1.68
N LYS A 175 -10.60 -10.27 1.52
CA LYS A 175 -9.99 -11.28 2.41
C LYS A 175 -8.90 -10.71 3.32
N LEU A 176 -8.66 -9.40 3.25
CA LEU A 176 -7.80 -8.65 4.17
C LEU A 176 -8.55 -8.37 5.47
#